data_AF-A0A7G8VNQ3-F1
#
_entry.id   AF-A0A7G8VNQ3-F1
#
_cell.length_a   1.000
_cell.length_b   1.000
_cell.length_c   1.000
_cell.angle_alpha   90.00
_cell.angle_beta   90.00
_cell.angle_gamma   90.00
#
_symmetry.space_group_name_H-M   'P 1'
#
loop_
_entity.id
_entity.type
_entity.pdbx_description
1 polymer ?
#
loop_
_entity_poly.entity_id
_entity_poly.type
_entity_poly.pdbx_seq_one_letter_code
_entity_poly.pdbx_strand_id
1 'polypeptide(L)'
;MSVVAAQAALSAQVTHAHPEGIAGAVAVALAAAEACRSGAAGHRPSHGDFLGRVVEGLPPSEVRSKLIRAQSMAHVSSLDFPISVLGNGMNMSAQDTVPFALWCCGQALESYQEALWLTVGAGGDRDTLCAIVGGVVASFVGAEEIPSDWRIHREILPEWHLPSRSSS
;
A
#
# COMPACT_ATOMS: atom_id res chain seq x y z
N MET A 1 -19.23 3.45 -7.23
CA MET A 1 -17.93 3.83 -6.62
C MET A 1 -18.11 3.80 -5.10
N SER A 2 -17.22 3.15 -4.35
CA SER A 2 -17.32 3.07 -2.87
C SER A 2 -17.02 4.43 -2.21
N VAL A 3 -17.44 4.61 -0.95
CA VAL A 3 -17.11 5.83 -0.18
C VAL A 3 -15.58 6.00 -0.06
N VAL A 4 -14.85 4.91 0.14
CA VAL A 4 -13.37 4.91 0.19
C VAL A 4 -12.79 5.48 -1.11
N ALA A 5 -13.23 4.96 -2.27
CA ALA A 5 -12.74 5.42 -3.57
C ALA A 5 -13.11 6.89 -3.83
N ALA A 6 -14.33 7.31 -3.46
CA ALA A 6 -14.76 8.68 -3.61
C ALA A 6 -13.90 9.66 -2.80
N GLN A 7 -13.68 9.36 -1.52
CA GLN A 7 -12.91 10.23 -0.63
C GLN A 7 -11.42 10.26 -0.98
N ALA A 8 -10.85 9.11 -1.36
CA ALA A 8 -9.47 9.06 -1.83
C ALA A 8 -9.27 9.93 -3.08
N ALA A 9 -10.19 9.85 -4.04
CA ALA A 9 -10.13 10.66 -5.25
C ALA A 9 -10.23 12.16 -4.97
N LEU A 10 -11.17 12.58 -4.11
CA LEU A 10 -11.33 13.97 -3.70
C LEU A 10 -10.07 14.49 -2.99
N SER A 11 -9.46 13.68 -2.11
CA SER A 11 -8.24 14.07 -1.40
C SER A 11 -7.06 14.29 -2.35
N ALA A 12 -6.92 13.43 -3.36
CA ALA A 12 -5.80 13.46 -4.30
C ALA A 12 -5.93 14.61 -5.32
N GLN A 13 -7.15 14.94 -5.75
CA GLN A 13 -7.40 15.90 -6.82
C GLN A 13 -6.83 17.30 -6.52
N VAL A 14 -6.71 17.67 -5.25
CA VAL A 14 -6.21 19.01 -4.83
C VAL A 14 -4.74 19.23 -5.21
N THR A 15 -3.91 18.18 -5.18
CA THR A 15 -2.46 18.29 -5.44
C THR A 15 -2.00 17.45 -6.64
N HIS A 16 -2.75 16.40 -7.00
CA HIS A 16 -2.45 15.46 -8.07
C HIS A 16 -3.67 15.28 -8.97
N ALA A 17 -3.96 16.29 -9.80
CA ALA A 17 -5.13 16.30 -10.68
C ALA A 17 -5.04 15.32 -11.86
N HIS A 18 -3.87 14.73 -12.13
CA HIS A 18 -3.71 13.75 -13.20
C HIS A 18 -4.48 12.46 -12.87
N PRO A 19 -5.23 11.86 -13.82
CA PRO A 19 -6.03 10.66 -13.57
C PRO A 19 -5.25 9.48 -12.95
N GLU A 20 -4.01 9.25 -13.37
CA GLU A 20 -3.15 8.20 -12.78
C GLU A 20 -2.82 8.48 -11.30
N GLY A 21 -2.60 9.75 -10.92
CA GLY A 21 -2.36 10.13 -9.52
C GLY A 21 -3.57 9.83 -8.65
N ILE A 22 -4.75 10.19 -9.14
CA ILE A 22 -6.04 9.90 -8.50
C ILE A 22 -6.25 8.37 -8.39
N ALA A 23 -6.01 7.63 -9.48
CA ALA A 23 -6.16 6.17 -9.48
C ALA A 23 -5.19 5.49 -8.50
N GLY A 24 -3.95 5.99 -8.39
CA GLY A 24 -2.98 5.53 -7.40
C GLY A 24 -3.47 5.73 -5.95
N ALA A 25 -3.95 6.93 -5.63
CA ALA A 25 -4.49 7.23 -4.30
C ALA A 25 -5.71 6.34 -3.96
N VAL A 26 -6.62 6.15 -4.92
CA VAL A 26 -7.77 5.26 -4.77
C VAL A 26 -7.31 3.82 -4.55
N ALA A 27 -6.32 3.33 -5.30
CA ALA A 27 -5.81 1.97 -5.15
C ALA A 27 -5.22 1.72 -3.75
N VAL A 28 -4.40 2.64 -3.24
CA VAL A 28 -3.82 2.55 -1.89
C VAL A 28 -4.91 2.54 -0.82
N ALA A 29 -5.91 3.42 -0.93
CA ALA A 29 -7.01 3.49 0.02
C ALA A 29 -7.87 2.22 0.01
N LEU A 30 -8.15 1.65 -1.17
CA LEU A 30 -8.89 0.39 -1.30
C LEU A 30 -8.09 -0.78 -0.71
N ALA A 31 -6.77 -0.83 -0.93
CA ALA A 31 -5.90 -1.85 -0.38
C ALA A 31 -5.86 -1.80 1.15
N ALA A 32 -5.72 -0.61 1.75
CA ALA A 32 -5.78 -0.44 3.20
C ALA A 32 -7.14 -0.84 3.77
N ALA A 33 -8.24 -0.50 3.09
CA ALA A 33 -9.58 -0.90 3.50
C ALA A 33 -9.80 -2.42 3.40
N GLU A 34 -9.26 -3.08 2.39
CA GLU A 34 -9.30 -4.54 2.25
C GLU A 34 -8.46 -5.23 3.33
N ALA A 35 -7.23 -4.76 3.55
CA ALA A 35 -6.35 -5.22 4.62
C ALA A 35 -7.04 -5.14 6.00
N CYS A 36 -7.65 -3.99 6.31
CA CYS A 36 -8.40 -3.80 7.56
C CYS A 36 -9.58 -4.77 7.71
N ARG A 37 -10.39 -4.94 6.66
CA ARG A 37 -11.52 -5.89 6.69
C ARG A 37 -11.07 -7.34 6.87
N SER A 38 -10.04 -7.74 6.13
CA SER A 38 -9.49 -9.09 6.18
C SER A 38 -8.88 -9.39 7.56
N GLY A 39 -8.11 -8.45 8.13
CA GLY A 39 -7.57 -8.57 9.48
C GLY A 39 -8.66 -8.66 10.54
N ALA A 40 -9.70 -7.82 10.47
CA ALA A 40 -10.84 -7.87 11.40
C ALA A 40 -11.64 -9.17 11.29
N ALA A 41 -11.67 -9.80 10.11
CA ALA A 41 -12.29 -11.11 9.89
C ALA A 41 -11.40 -12.29 10.32
N GLY A 42 -10.15 -12.04 10.72
CA GLY A 42 -9.18 -13.09 11.02
C GLY A 42 -8.83 -13.95 9.80
N HIS A 43 -9.02 -13.41 8.59
CA HIS A 43 -8.83 -14.14 7.34
C HIS A 43 -7.76 -13.47 6.49
N ARG A 44 -6.74 -14.23 6.09
CA ARG A 44 -5.73 -13.78 5.14
C ARG A 44 -6.20 -14.09 3.70
N PRO A 45 -6.40 -13.08 2.84
CA PRO A 45 -6.64 -13.30 1.42
C PRO A 45 -5.38 -13.80 0.73
N SER A 46 -5.54 -14.54 -0.37
CA SER A 46 -4.41 -14.84 -1.25
C SER A 46 -3.90 -13.55 -1.91
N HIS A 47 -2.65 -13.56 -2.40
CA HIS A 47 -2.07 -12.44 -3.15
C HIS A 47 -2.97 -11.98 -4.31
N GLY A 48 -3.48 -12.93 -5.09
CA GLY A 48 -4.37 -12.66 -6.22
C GLY A 48 -5.70 -12.07 -5.78
N ASP A 49 -6.33 -12.64 -4.75
CA ASP A 49 -7.63 -12.16 -4.24
C ASP A 49 -7.51 -10.74 -3.65
N PHE A 50 -6.44 -10.48 -2.90
CA PHE A 50 -6.16 -9.17 -2.32
C PHE A 50 -6.07 -8.09 -3.40
N LEU A 51 -5.26 -8.32 -4.44
CA LEU A 51 -5.11 -7.37 -5.55
C LEU A 51 -6.37 -7.30 -6.42
N GLY A 52 -7.08 -8.41 -6.60
CA GLY A 52 -8.35 -8.46 -7.34
C GLY A 52 -9.40 -7.54 -6.74
N ARG A 53 -9.55 -7.55 -5.41
CA ARG A 53 -10.44 -6.63 -4.68
C ARG A 53 -10.11 -5.16 -4.92
N VAL A 54 -8.83 -4.81 -5.02
CA VAL A 54 -8.40 -3.45 -5.35
C VAL A 54 -8.76 -3.09 -6.79
N VAL A 55 -8.47 -3.99 -7.73
CA VAL A 55 -8.75 -3.82 -9.17
C VAL A 55 -10.24 -3.63 -9.47
N GLU A 56 -11.12 -4.31 -8.73
CA GLU A 56 -12.59 -4.18 -8.84
C GLU A 56 -13.07 -2.74 -8.57
N GLY A 57 -12.36 -2.01 -7.69
CA GLY A 57 -12.73 -0.64 -7.31
C GLY A 57 -12.10 0.46 -8.17
N LEU A 58 -11.27 0.12 -9.16
CA LEU A 58 -10.51 1.08 -9.96
C LEU A 58 -11.15 1.34 -11.34
N PRO A 59 -11.15 2.60 -11.82
CA PRO A 59 -11.45 2.89 -13.22
C PRO A 59 -10.31 2.40 -14.14
N PRO A 60 -10.53 2.31 -15.46
CA PRO A 60 -9.45 2.06 -16.42
C PRO A 60 -8.30 3.07 -16.29
N SER A 61 -7.09 2.58 -16.05
CA SER A 61 -5.86 3.35 -15.89
C SER A 61 -4.63 2.45 -16.03
N GLU A 62 -3.44 3.02 -16.17
CA GLU A 62 -2.18 2.26 -16.15
C GLU A 62 -1.92 1.62 -14.78
N VAL A 63 -2.24 2.33 -13.69
CA VAL A 63 -2.23 1.73 -12.33
C VAL A 63 -3.06 0.45 -12.30
N ARG A 64 -4.30 0.47 -12.81
CA ARG A 64 -5.18 -0.69 -12.83
C ARG A 64 -4.61 -1.81 -13.70
N SER A 65 -4.11 -1.48 -14.90
CA SER A 65 -3.51 -2.46 -15.81
C SER A 65 -2.31 -3.17 -15.20
N LYS A 66 -1.44 -2.45 -14.50
CA LYS A 66 -0.30 -3.04 -13.80
C LYS A 66 -0.71 -3.88 -12.60
N LEU A 67 -1.71 -3.47 -11.82
CA LEU A 67 -2.26 -4.29 -10.74
C LEU A 67 -2.88 -5.59 -11.25
N ILE A 68 -3.53 -5.56 -12.43
CA ILE A 68 -4.02 -6.78 -13.07
C ILE A 68 -2.87 -7.76 -13.35
N ARG A 69 -1.74 -7.26 -13.88
CA ARG A 69 -0.54 -8.09 -14.11
C ARG A 69 0.05 -8.61 -12.80
N ALA A 70 0.07 -7.78 -11.77
CA ALA A 70 0.62 -8.11 -10.46
C ALA A 70 -0.13 -9.28 -9.78
N GLN A 71 -1.44 -9.46 -10.01
CA GLN A 71 -2.21 -10.60 -9.47
C GLN A 71 -1.58 -11.97 -9.79
N SER A 72 -0.98 -12.11 -10.97
CA SER A 72 -0.36 -13.36 -11.43
C SER A 72 1.08 -13.55 -10.96
N MET A 73 1.61 -12.63 -10.13
CA MET A 73 3.01 -12.60 -9.70
C MET A 73 3.19 -13.09 -8.26
N ALA A 74 2.41 -14.08 -7.81
CA ALA A 74 2.53 -14.61 -6.45
C ALA A 74 3.87 -15.33 -6.20
N HIS A 75 4.41 -15.97 -7.25
CA HIS A 75 5.66 -16.71 -7.21
C HIS A 75 6.64 -16.12 -8.22
N VAL A 76 7.64 -15.39 -7.71
CA VAL A 76 8.72 -14.82 -8.52
C VAL A 76 10.06 -15.27 -7.96
N SER A 77 11.01 -15.54 -8.84
CA SER A 77 12.35 -16.01 -8.48
C SER A 77 13.31 -14.88 -8.09
N SER A 78 13.06 -13.66 -8.58
CA SER A 78 13.81 -12.44 -8.20
C SER A 78 12.90 -11.21 -8.28
N LEU A 79 13.37 -10.10 -7.71
CA LEU A 79 12.68 -8.81 -7.77
C LEU A 79 12.78 -8.13 -9.14
N ASP A 80 13.73 -8.53 -9.99
CA ASP A 80 13.97 -7.88 -11.30
C ASP A 80 12.72 -7.92 -12.18
N PHE A 81 12.01 -9.05 -12.17
CA PHE A 81 10.81 -9.20 -12.98
C PHE A 81 9.66 -8.29 -12.49
N PRO A 82 9.22 -8.33 -11.22
CA PRO A 82 8.25 -7.36 -10.70
C PRO A 82 8.65 -5.91 -10.95
N ILE A 83 9.91 -5.54 -10.70
CA ILE A 83 10.40 -4.16 -10.91
C ILE A 83 10.28 -3.76 -12.38
N SER A 84 10.69 -4.62 -13.31
CA SER A 84 10.62 -4.32 -14.75
C SER A 84 9.18 -4.10 -15.26
N VAL A 85 8.19 -4.73 -14.64
CA VAL A 85 6.78 -4.65 -15.08
C VAL A 85 6.00 -3.58 -14.32
N LEU A 86 6.21 -3.48 -13.01
CA LEU A 86 5.42 -2.66 -12.11
C LEU A 86 6.08 -1.31 -11.84
N GLY A 87 7.41 -1.26 -11.88
CA GLY A 87 8.23 -0.12 -11.46
C GLY A 87 8.77 -0.29 -10.04
N ASN A 88 9.49 0.72 -9.57
CA ASN A 88 9.94 0.84 -8.18
C ASN A 88 9.98 2.31 -7.71
N GLY A 89 9.17 3.16 -8.35
CA GLY A 89 9.03 4.57 -8.03
C GLY A 89 10.13 5.50 -8.55
N MET A 90 11.14 5.00 -9.28
CA MET A 90 12.20 5.84 -9.87
C MET A 90 11.66 6.90 -10.84
N ASN A 91 10.50 6.66 -11.45
CA ASN A 91 9.86 7.62 -12.35
C ASN A 91 8.90 8.59 -11.63
N MET A 92 8.85 8.56 -10.29
CA MET A 92 8.04 9.45 -9.45
C MET A 92 6.57 9.57 -9.92
N SER A 93 5.99 8.44 -10.33
CA SER A 93 4.63 8.39 -10.85
C SER A 93 3.82 7.31 -10.15
N ALA A 94 2.51 7.51 -10.07
CA ALA A 94 1.60 6.57 -9.42
C ALA A 94 1.69 5.18 -10.07
N GLN A 95 1.72 5.12 -11.41
CA GLN A 95 1.85 3.89 -12.18
C GLN A 95 3.22 3.21 -12.05
N ASP A 96 4.25 3.90 -11.57
CA ASP A 96 5.58 3.32 -11.32
C ASP A 96 5.80 2.92 -9.85
N THR A 97 4.92 3.38 -8.96
CA THR A 97 5.09 3.24 -7.51
C THR A 97 4.02 2.32 -6.91
N VAL A 98 2.74 2.64 -7.14
CA VAL A 98 1.61 2.01 -6.46
C VAL A 98 1.47 0.53 -6.80
N PRO A 99 1.57 0.09 -8.07
CA PRO A 99 1.44 -1.32 -8.39
C PRO A 99 2.48 -2.20 -7.71
N PHE A 100 3.74 -1.73 -7.63
CA PHE A 100 4.81 -2.47 -6.97
C PHE A 100 4.62 -2.50 -5.44
N ALA A 101 4.27 -1.36 -4.83
CA ALA A 101 3.96 -1.31 -3.40
C ALA A 101 2.83 -2.29 -3.02
N LEU A 102 1.72 -2.27 -3.76
CA LEU A 102 0.60 -3.17 -3.47
C LEU A 102 0.93 -4.65 -3.77
N TRP A 103 1.81 -4.92 -4.74
CA TRP A 103 2.36 -6.26 -4.94
C TRP A 103 3.13 -6.72 -3.70
N CYS A 104 4.01 -5.90 -3.13
CA CYS A 104 4.71 -6.23 -1.88
C CYS A 104 3.74 -6.51 -0.72
N CYS A 105 2.66 -5.72 -0.59
CA CYS A 105 1.60 -5.98 0.40
C CYS A 105 0.97 -7.37 0.21
N GLY A 106 0.60 -7.73 -1.02
CA GLY A 106 0.00 -9.04 -1.31
C GLY A 106 0.92 -10.23 -1.00
N GLN A 107 2.23 -10.06 -1.17
CA GLN A 107 3.23 -11.08 -0.85
C GLN A 107 3.36 -11.32 0.68
N ALA A 108 3.39 -10.25 1.47
CA ALA A 108 3.81 -10.30 2.88
C ALA A 108 2.81 -9.66 3.85
N LEU A 109 1.50 -9.69 3.54
CA LEU A 109 0.46 -8.99 4.29
C LEU A 109 0.42 -9.31 5.80
N GLU A 110 0.87 -10.49 6.20
CA GLU A 110 0.85 -10.97 7.60
C GLU A 110 2.09 -10.61 8.41
N SER A 111 3.10 -9.99 7.79
CA SER A 111 4.37 -9.69 8.44
C SER A 111 4.86 -8.30 8.03
N TYR A 112 4.72 -7.34 8.95
CA TYR A 112 5.16 -5.96 8.74
C TYR A 112 6.65 -5.89 8.39
N GLN A 113 7.48 -6.64 9.12
CA GLN A 113 8.92 -6.66 8.92
C GLN A 113 9.31 -7.27 7.57
N GLU A 114 8.71 -8.40 7.20
CA GLU A 114 9.00 -9.04 5.91
C GLU A 114 8.55 -8.15 4.75
N ALA A 115 7.37 -7.53 4.84
CA ALA A 115 6.86 -6.63 3.83
C ALA A 115 7.80 -5.42 3.62
N LEU A 116 8.31 -4.82 4.69
CA LEU A 116 9.24 -3.69 4.58
C LEU A 116 10.58 -4.11 4.00
N TRP A 117 11.15 -5.25 4.41
CA TRP A 117 12.41 -5.73 3.84
C TRP A 117 12.29 -6.10 2.36
N LEU A 118 11.19 -6.75 1.97
CA LEU A 118 10.88 -7.02 0.57
C LEU A 118 10.84 -5.73 -0.25
N THR A 119 10.20 -4.71 0.29
CA THR A 119 10.01 -3.41 -0.37
C THR A 119 11.32 -2.65 -0.52
N VAL A 120 12.13 -2.56 0.55
CA VAL A 120 13.45 -1.89 0.53
C VAL A 120 14.41 -2.56 -0.45
N GLY A 121 14.31 -3.90 -0.58
CA GLY A 121 15.13 -4.70 -1.49
C GLY A 121 14.97 -4.30 -2.97
N ALA A 122 13.86 -3.65 -3.33
CA ALA A 122 13.60 -3.20 -4.70
C ALA A 122 14.39 -1.95 -5.13
N GLY A 123 15.00 -1.24 -4.17
CA GLY A 123 15.61 0.06 -4.43
C GLY A 123 14.57 1.13 -4.82
N GLY A 124 14.97 2.04 -5.69
CA GLY A 124 14.07 3.09 -6.18
C GLY A 124 13.65 4.10 -5.11
N ASP A 125 12.39 4.55 -5.19
CA ASP A 125 11.78 5.44 -4.21
C ASP A 125 11.32 4.64 -2.97
N ARG A 126 12.32 4.24 -2.17
CA ARG A 126 12.11 3.41 -0.98
C ARG A 126 11.18 4.07 0.03
N ASP A 127 11.26 5.38 0.16
CA ASP A 127 10.51 6.13 1.16
C ASP A 127 9.02 6.07 0.85
N THR A 128 8.61 6.42 -0.37
CA THR A 128 7.20 6.36 -0.79
C THR A 128 6.68 4.93 -0.82
N LEU A 129 7.48 3.98 -1.32
CA LEU A 129 7.10 2.57 -1.35
C LEU A 129 6.85 2.04 0.07
N CYS A 130 7.79 2.24 1.00
CA CYS A 130 7.65 1.76 2.38
C CYS A 130 6.54 2.48 3.13
N ALA A 131 6.26 3.75 2.85
CA ALA A 131 5.13 4.47 3.43
C ALA A 131 3.79 3.83 3.04
N ILE A 132 3.62 3.50 1.76
CA ILE A 132 2.41 2.80 1.27
C ILE A 132 2.31 1.41 1.88
N VAL A 133 3.39 0.61 1.78
CA VAL A 133 3.40 -0.78 2.26
C VAL A 133 3.16 -0.84 3.76
N GLY A 134 3.87 -0.02 4.53
CA GLY A 134 3.72 0.05 5.98
C GLY A 134 2.29 0.40 6.39
N GLY A 135 1.68 1.41 5.76
CA GLY A 135 0.30 1.80 6.06
C GLY A 135 -0.72 0.70 5.76
N VAL A 136 -0.60 0.02 4.63
CA VAL A 136 -1.51 -1.07 4.23
C VAL A 136 -1.31 -2.30 5.12
N VAL A 137 -0.07 -2.74 5.32
CA VAL A 137 0.22 -3.95 6.10
C VAL A 137 -0.12 -3.76 7.58
N ALA A 138 0.21 -2.60 8.17
CA ALA A 138 -0.19 -2.29 9.54
C ALA A 138 -1.71 -2.24 9.73
N SER A 139 -2.48 -1.95 8.66
CA SER A 139 -3.94 -2.03 8.71
C SER A 139 -4.46 -3.47 8.80
N PHE A 140 -3.68 -4.47 8.37
CA PHE A 140 -4.01 -5.89 8.51
C PHE A 140 -3.52 -6.45 9.85
N VAL A 141 -2.22 -6.32 10.14
CA VAL A 141 -1.60 -6.95 11.34
C VAL A 141 -1.88 -6.16 12.63
N GLY A 142 -2.23 -4.87 12.52
CA GLY A 142 -2.40 -3.97 13.65
C GLY A 142 -1.09 -3.28 14.06
N ALA A 143 -1.22 -2.11 14.68
CA ALA A 143 -0.06 -1.30 15.06
C ALA A 143 0.87 -2.02 16.05
N GLU A 144 0.32 -2.93 16.87
CA GLU A 144 1.08 -3.68 17.86
C GLU A 144 2.04 -4.74 17.30
N GLU A 145 1.89 -5.09 16.02
CA GLU A 145 2.78 -6.03 15.33
C GLU A 145 4.01 -5.35 14.68
N ILE A 146 4.07 -4.02 14.68
CA ILE A 146 5.26 -3.29 14.19
C ILE A 146 6.41 -3.51 15.19
N PRO A 147 7.62 -3.95 14.78
CA PRO A 147 8.71 -4.21 15.72
C PRO A 147 8.98 -3.04 16.68
N SER A 148 9.02 -3.31 17.98
CA SER A 148 9.19 -2.28 19.02
C SER A 148 10.46 -1.47 18.81
N ASP A 149 11.56 -2.13 18.45
CA ASP A 149 12.84 -1.49 18.12
C ASP A 149 12.66 -0.49 16.97
N TRP A 150 11.85 -0.78 15.95
CA TRP A 150 11.63 0.16 14.85
C TRP A 150 10.78 1.36 15.30
N ARG A 151 9.81 1.15 16.20
CA ARG A 151 8.98 2.24 16.73
C ARG A 151 9.77 3.24 17.57
N ILE A 152 10.80 2.79 18.30
CA ILE A 152 11.62 3.70 19.12
C ILE A 152 12.68 4.47 18.32
N HIS A 153 13.05 3.99 17.13
CA HIS A 153 14.02 4.64 16.24
C HIS A 153 13.37 5.60 15.23
N ARG A 154 12.04 5.79 15.28
CA ARG A 154 11.34 6.79 14.46
C ARG A 154 11.43 8.18 15.10
N GLU A 155 11.27 9.22 14.28
CA GLU A 155 11.12 10.58 14.80
C GLU A 155 9.92 10.67 15.76
N ILE A 156 10.11 11.36 16.89
CA ILE A 156 9.06 11.53 17.89
C ILE A 156 7.90 12.30 17.26
N LEU A 157 6.68 11.76 17.35
CA LEU A 157 5.50 12.42 16.81
C LEU A 157 5.26 13.73 17.56
N PRO A 158 5.02 14.85 16.86
CA PRO A 158 4.75 16.12 17.52
C PRO A 158 3.45 16.06 18.33
N GLU A 159 3.49 16.51 19.58
CA GLU A 159 2.32 16.51 20.46
C GLU A 159 1.45 17.78 20.31
N TRP A 160 1.91 18.79 19.58
CA TRP A 160 1.29 20.12 19.53
C TRP A 160 -0.10 20.18 18.85
N HIS A 161 -0.51 19.13 18.13
CA HIS A 161 -1.78 19.08 17.39
C HIS A 161 -2.77 18.04 17.93
N LEU A 162 -2.35 17.21 18.89
CA LEU A 162 -3.25 16.21 19.50
C LEU A 162 -3.93 16.86 20.70
N PRO A 163 -5.28 16.92 20.77
CA PRO A 163 -5.94 17.32 21.99
C PRO A 163 -5.48 16.37 23.11
N SER A 164 -5.08 16.93 24.26
CA SER A 164 -4.64 16.16 25.42
C SER A 164 -5.66 15.06 25.71
N ARG A 165 -5.32 13.80 25.42
CA ARG A 165 -6.17 12.67 25.77
C ARG A 165 -6.23 12.61 27.28
N SER A 166 -7.31 13.13 27.86
CA SER A 166 -7.63 12.88 29.27
C SER A 166 -7.94 11.39 29.38
N SER A 167 -7.11 10.69 30.13
CA SER A 167 -7.36 9.31 30.56
C SER A 167 -8.70 9.28 31.31
N SER A 168 -9.69 8.60 30.73
CA SER A 168 -10.93 8.22 31.41
C SER A 168 -10.77 6.83 32.00
#